data_AF-A0A2P6W358-F1
#
_entry.id   AF-A0A2P6W358-F1
#
_cell.length_a   1.000
_cell.length_b   1.000
_cell.length_c   1.000
_cell.angle_alpha   90.00
_cell.angle_beta   90.00
_cell.angle_gamma   90.00
#
_symmetry.space_group_name_H-M   'P 1'
#
loop_
_entity.id
_entity.type
_entity.pdbx_description
1 polymer ?
#
loop_
_entity_poly.entity_id
_entity_poly.type
_entity_poly.pdbx_seq_one_letter_code
_entity_poly.pdbx_strand_id
1 'polypeptide(L)'
;MHPALKILVGALMVTLGVYSTLGFWPEVLTFVKAGIGPLLVLVGAFIVWLESDELKMRREQKESSQTDGMQRQFTEAIEGETDEGVEQAQPVQEGNTCSECGKTFDTERGMHIHQAQKHE
;
A
#
# COMPACT_ATOMS: atom_id res chain seq x y z
N MET A 1 40.03 -25.26 -54.50
CA MET A 1 40.36 -24.75 -53.14
C MET A 1 41.19 -25.82 -52.43
N HIS A 2 42.44 -25.52 -52.09
CA HIS A 2 43.32 -26.49 -51.45
C HIS A 2 42.78 -26.89 -50.07
N PRO A 3 42.73 -28.19 -49.72
CA PRO A 3 42.23 -28.64 -48.42
C PRO A 3 43.02 -28.03 -47.25
N ALA A 4 44.32 -27.81 -47.42
CA ALA A 4 45.18 -27.16 -46.43
C ALA A 4 44.72 -25.72 -46.08
N LEU A 5 44.23 -24.96 -47.07
CA LEU A 5 43.77 -23.59 -46.84
C LEU A 5 42.53 -23.56 -45.94
N LYS A 6 41.62 -24.54 -46.09
CA LYS A 6 40.42 -24.64 -45.23
C LYS A 6 40.78 -24.92 -43.78
N ILE A 7 41.75 -25.81 -43.56
CA ILE A 7 42.23 -26.15 -42.21
C ILE A 7 42.89 -24.93 -41.56
N LEU A 8 43.71 -24.19 -42.32
CA LEU A 8 44.38 -22.99 -41.83
C LEU A 8 43.37 -21.89 -41.44
N VAL A 9 42.36 -21.64 -42.30
CA VAL A 9 41.29 -20.67 -41.99
C VAL A 9 40.50 -21.09 -40.75
N GLY A 10 40.17 -22.38 -40.61
CA GLY A 10 39.50 -22.90 -39.42
C GLY A 10 40.32 -22.72 -38.14
N ALA A 11 41.60 -23.06 -38.18
CA ALA A 11 42.50 -22.87 -37.04
C ALA A 11 42.63 -21.39 -36.65
N LEU A 12 42.71 -20.49 -37.64
CA LEU A 12 42.80 -19.05 -37.41
C LEU A 12 41.52 -18.49 -36.79
N MET A 13 40.33 -18.94 -37.21
CA MET A 13 39.08 -18.52 -36.57
C MET A 13 39.00 -18.96 -35.11
N VAL A 14 39.44 -20.19 -34.80
CA VAL A 14 39.44 -20.70 -33.41
C VAL A 14 40.40 -19.89 -32.55
N THR A 15 41.63 -19.64 -33.01
CA THR A 15 42.62 -18.88 -32.23
C THR A 15 42.18 -17.44 -32.00
N LEU A 16 41.63 -16.78 -33.03
CA LEU A 16 41.05 -15.44 -32.87
C LEU A 16 39.86 -15.42 -31.91
N GLY A 17 38.98 -16.41 -31.97
CA GLY A 17 37.83 -16.51 -31.07
C GLY A 17 38.26 -16.67 -29.61
N VAL A 18 39.23 -17.54 -29.34
CA VAL A 18 39.78 -17.73 -27.98
C VAL A 18 40.51 -16.48 -27.51
N TYR A 19 41.35 -15.89 -28.35
CA TYR A 19 42.09 -14.67 -28.01
C TYR A 19 41.17 -13.49 -27.69
N SER A 20 40.12 -13.29 -28.49
CA SER A 20 39.09 -12.28 -28.25
C SER A 20 38.37 -12.51 -26.92
N THR A 21 37.99 -13.76 -26.64
CA THR A 21 37.34 -14.13 -25.36
C THR A 21 38.22 -13.85 -24.16
N LEU A 22 39.52 -14.14 -24.26
CA LEU A 22 40.49 -13.90 -23.17
C LEU A 22 40.82 -12.41 -23.00
N GLY A 23 40.92 -11.67 -24.11
CA GLY A 23 41.21 -10.23 -24.11
C GLY A 23 40.06 -9.37 -23.59
N PHE A 24 38.81 -9.79 -23.78
CA PHE A 24 37.63 -9.04 -23.36
C PHE A 24 37.28 -9.23 -21.87
N TRP A 25 37.65 -10.35 -21.27
CA TRP A 25 37.40 -10.65 -19.85
C TRP A 25 37.85 -9.54 -18.87
N PRO A 26 39.07 -8.98 -18.95
CA PRO A 26 39.49 -7.91 -18.03
C PRO A 26 38.63 -6.64 -18.13
N GLU A 27 38.15 -6.28 -19.31
CA GLU A 27 37.26 -5.13 -19.50
C GLU A 27 35.88 -5.39 -18.86
N VAL A 28 35.34 -6.60 -19.01
CA VAL A 28 34.10 -7.03 -18.34
C VAL A 28 34.26 -6.99 -16.82
N LEU A 29 35.38 -7.49 -16.27
CA LEU A 29 35.65 -7.40 -14.83
C LEU A 29 35.72 -5.96 -14.36
N THR A 30 36.35 -5.09 -15.14
CA THR A 30 36.48 -3.67 -14.81
C THR A 30 35.11 -3.00 -14.82
N PHE A 31 34.25 -3.35 -15.78
CA PHE A 31 32.87 -2.88 -15.85
C PHE A 31 32.04 -3.37 -14.66
N VAL A 32 32.11 -4.66 -14.32
CA VAL A 32 31.40 -5.22 -13.15
C VAL A 32 31.89 -4.58 -11.85
N LYS A 33 33.21 -4.39 -11.70
CA LYS A 33 33.80 -3.73 -10.54
C LYS A 33 33.38 -2.26 -10.44
N ALA A 34 33.25 -1.57 -11.57
CA ALA A 34 32.72 -0.21 -11.63
C ALA A 34 31.22 -0.15 -11.26
N GLY A 35 30.43 -1.16 -11.64
CA GLY A 35 29.00 -1.25 -11.33
C GLY A 35 28.67 -1.56 -9.86
N ILE A 36 29.56 -2.27 -9.16
CA ILE A 36 29.34 -2.68 -7.76
C ILE A 36 29.15 -1.48 -6.82
N GLY A 37 29.93 -0.41 -6.99
CA GLY A 37 29.86 0.77 -6.11
C GLY A 37 28.46 1.41 -6.08
N PRO A 38 27.95 1.88 -7.23
CA PRO A 38 26.59 2.43 -7.32
C PRO A 38 25.51 1.44 -6.87
N LEU A 39 25.66 0.14 -7.18
CA LEU A 39 24.71 -0.88 -6.75
C LEU A 39 24.65 -1.01 -5.23
N LEU A 40 25.79 -1.00 -4.54
CA LEU A 40 25.84 -1.00 -3.08
C LEU A 40 25.23 0.27 -2.47
N VAL A 41 25.41 1.44 -3.12
CA VAL A 41 24.76 2.68 -2.67
C VAL A 41 23.25 2.59 -2.78
N LEU A 42 22.72 2.04 -3.88
CA LEU A 42 21.28 1.84 -4.06
C LEU A 42 20.71 0.84 -3.04
N VAL A 43 21.41 -0.27 -2.80
CA VAL A 43 21.01 -1.25 -1.77
C VAL A 43 21.02 -0.61 -0.38
N GLY A 44 22.06 0.16 -0.05
CA GLY A 44 22.15 0.88 1.23
C GLY A 44 21.04 1.91 1.41
N ALA A 45 20.76 2.71 0.38
CA ALA A 45 19.65 3.66 0.39
C ALA A 45 18.29 2.96 0.54
N PHE A 46 18.12 1.80 -0.09
CA PHE A 46 16.91 1.00 0.03
C PHE A 46 16.70 0.46 1.44
N ILE A 47 17.76 0.00 2.13
CA ILE A 47 17.67 -0.45 3.53
C ILE A 47 17.26 0.70 4.45
N VAL A 48 17.90 1.86 4.32
CA VAL A 48 17.56 3.06 5.11
C VAL A 48 16.12 3.50 4.85
N TRP A 49 15.67 3.40 3.60
CA TRP A 49 14.29 3.71 3.23
C TRP A 49 13.29 2.76 3.92
N LEU A 50 13.57 1.45 3.95
CA LEU A 50 12.72 0.48 4.65
C LEU A 50 12.66 0.74 6.17
N GLU A 51 13.78 1.06 6.81
CA GLU A 51 13.80 1.40 8.24
C GLU A 51 13.03 2.71 8.54
N SER A 52 13.15 3.69 7.65
CA SER A 52 12.37 4.93 7.75
C SER A 52 10.87 4.71 7.59
N ASP A 53 10.45 3.72 6.80
CA ASP A 53 9.04 3.40 6.58
C ASP A 53 8.43 2.72 7.83
N GLU A 54 9.17 1.82 8.48
CA GLU A 54 8.74 1.22 9.74
C GLU A 54 8.53 2.27 10.85
N LEU A 55 9.44 3.25 10.93
CA LEU A 55 9.33 4.36 11.87
C LEU A 55 8.10 5.23 11.60
N LYS A 56 7.72 5.40 10.34
CA LYS A 56 6.55 6.20 9.96
C LYS A 56 5.25 5.54 10.43
N MET A 57 5.09 4.24 10.24
CA MET A 57 3.90 3.52 10.71
C MET A 57 3.74 3.56 12.24
N ARG A 58 4.86 3.52 12.98
CA ARG A 58 4.83 3.66 14.45
C ARG A 58 4.34 5.04 14.90
N ARG A 59 4.52 6.09 14.09
CA ARG A 59 3.99 7.43 14.38
C ARG A 59 2.49 7.48 14.12
N GLU A 60 2.06 6.99 12.97
CA GLU A 60 0.64 6.97 12.60
C GLU A 60 -0.19 6.14 13.60
N GLN A 61 0.34 5.02 14.08
CA GLN A 61 -0.34 4.19 15.09
C GLN A 61 -0.40 4.84 16.48
N LYS A 62 0.62 5.64 16.86
CA LYS A 62 0.59 6.40 18.12
C LYS A 62 -0.38 7.56 18.05
N GLU A 63 -0.43 8.25 16.91
CA GLU A 63 -1.34 9.37 16.69
C GLU A 63 -2.80 8.90 16.68
N SER A 64 -3.11 7.78 16.01
CA SER A 64 -4.47 7.20 16.05
C SER A 64 -4.85 6.71 17.45
N SER A 65 -3.97 5.99 18.15
CA SER A 65 -4.26 5.50 19.50
C SER A 65 -4.44 6.64 20.52
N GLN A 66 -3.67 7.72 20.41
CA GLN A 66 -3.79 8.88 21.28
C GLN A 66 -5.07 9.67 20.99
N THR A 67 -5.46 9.78 19.72
CA THR A 67 -6.67 10.49 19.31
C THR A 67 -7.93 9.73 19.74
N ASP A 68 -7.97 8.41 19.53
CA ASP A 68 -9.08 7.55 19.99
C ASP A 68 -9.21 7.54 21.52
N GLY A 69 -8.09 7.49 22.25
CA GLY A 69 -8.08 7.55 23.70
C GLY A 69 -8.62 8.88 24.25
N MET A 70 -8.26 10.01 23.61
CA MET A 70 -8.76 11.33 23.99
C MET A 70 -10.24 11.49 23.65
N GLN A 71 -10.69 10.95 22.52
CA GLN A 71 -12.10 10.96 22.14
C GLN A 71 -12.96 10.17 23.15
N ARG A 72 -12.49 8.99 23.57
CA ARG A 72 -13.16 8.19 24.62
C ARG A 72 -13.25 8.94 25.95
N GLN A 73 -12.18 9.59 26.41
CA GLN A 73 -12.25 10.40 27.63
C GLN A 73 -13.25 11.55 27.51
N PHE A 74 -13.36 12.18 26.35
CA PHE A 74 -14.31 13.26 26.14
C PHE A 74 -15.76 12.75 26.13
N THR A 75 -16.03 11.62 25.46
CA THR A 75 -17.35 10.98 25.46
C THR A 75 -17.75 10.51 26.86
N GLU A 76 -16.83 9.88 27.60
CA GLU A 76 -17.08 9.38 28.96
C GLU A 76 -17.31 10.51 29.97
N ALA A 77 -16.65 11.67 29.80
CA ALA A 77 -16.92 12.86 30.61
C ALA A 77 -18.30 13.47 30.35
N ILE A 78 -18.80 13.42 29.10
CA ILE A 78 -20.14 13.92 28.76
C ILE A 78 -21.23 12.98 29.28
N GLU A 79 -21.05 11.67 29.14
CA GLU A 79 -22.02 10.68 29.65
C GLU A 79 -22.02 10.59 31.18
N GLY A 80 -20.85 10.78 31.83
CA GLY A 80 -20.73 10.77 33.29
C GLY A 80 -21.47 11.89 34.02
N GLU A 81 -21.78 13.01 33.36
CA GLU A 81 -22.59 14.10 33.92
C GLU A 81 -24.10 13.94 33.69
N THR A 82 -24.55 12.92 32.93
CA THR A 82 -25.98 12.77 32.59
C THR A 82 -26.75 11.72 33.41
N ASP A 83 -26.10 11.02 34.34
CA ASP A 83 -26.73 9.90 35.08
C ASP A 83 -27.04 10.20 36.56
N GLU A 84 -27.40 11.45 36.87
CA GLU A 84 -28.27 11.74 38.02
C GLU A 84 -29.67 12.11 37.52
N GLY A 85 -30.39 11.07 37.06
CA GLY A 85 -31.83 10.96 37.24
C GLY A 85 -32.70 11.33 36.05
N VAL A 86 -32.97 10.37 35.16
CA VAL A 86 -34.34 10.13 34.65
C VAL A 86 -34.55 8.64 34.37
N GLU A 87 -35.24 7.97 35.29
CA GLU A 87 -35.96 6.74 35.04
C GLU A 87 -37.12 7.02 34.07
N GLN A 88 -36.97 6.70 32.77
CA GLN A 88 -38.10 6.68 31.84
C GLN A 88 -38.06 5.47 30.91
N ALA A 89 -39.11 4.66 31.06
CA ALA A 89 -39.48 3.54 30.21
C ALA A 89 -39.47 3.93 28.73
N GLN A 90 -38.83 3.07 27.92
CA GLN A 90 -38.80 3.18 26.46
C GLN A 90 -40.22 3.24 25.89
N PRO A 91 -40.57 4.31 25.14
CA PRO A 91 -41.73 4.27 24.26
C PRO A 91 -41.37 3.45 23.02
N VAL A 92 -42.21 2.49 22.68
CA VAL A 92 -42.18 1.77 21.41
C VAL A 92 -42.29 2.81 20.30
N GLN A 93 -41.20 3.08 19.58
CA GLN A 93 -41.19 4.02 18.47
C GLN A 93 -42.04 3.45 17.34
N GLU A 94 -43.14 4.15 17.05
CA GLU A 94 -43.99 3.90 15.88
C GLU A 94 -43.15 4.15 14.62
N GLY A 95 -42.97 3.11 13.81
CA GLY A 95 -42.14 3.18 12.60
C GLY A 95 -42.65 4.24 11.61
N ASN A 96 -41.73 4.86 10.87
CA ASN A 96 -42.06 5.94 9.94
C ASN A 96 -42.71 5.38 8.67
N THR A 97 -43.99 5.69 8.44
CA THR A 97 -44.76 5.22 7.28
C THR A 97 -44.90 6.28 6.21
N CYS A 98 -44.65 5.94 4.95
CA CYS A 98 -44.91 6.83 3.81
C CYS A 98 -46.42 7.03 3.60
N SER A 99 -46.86 8.29 3.57
CA SER A 99 -48.27 8.67 3.40
C SER A 99 -48.85 8.33 2.03
N GLU A 100 -48.01 8.21 1.00
CA GLU A 100 -48.48 7.98 -0.38
C GLU A 100 -48.59 6.49 -0.74
N CYS A 101 -47.73 5.63 -0.16
CA CYS A 101 -47.70 4.20 -0.50
C CYS A 101 -47.85 3.24 0.69
N GLY A 102 -47.87 3.76 1.93
CA GLY A 102 -48.07 2.98 3.14
C GLY A 102 -46.89 2.11 3.58
N LYS A 103 -45.70 2.27 2.99
CA LYS A 103 -44.51 1.50 3.39
C LYS A 103 -43.90 2.02 4.69
N THR A 104 -43.54 1.10 5.58
CA THR A 104 -42.84 1.37 6.86
C THR A 104 -41.33 1.38 6.66
N PHE A 105 -40.64 2.32 7.32
CA PHE A 105 -39.19 2.45 7.30
C PHE A 105 -38.62 2.48 8.72
N ASP A 106 -37.48 1.81 8.92
CA ASP A 106 -36.78 1.76 10.21
C ASP A 106 -36.10 3.08 10.57
N THR A 107 -35.92 3.98 9.59
CA THR A 107 -35.29 5.29 9.79
C THR A 107 -35.99 6.38 8.99
N GLU A 108 -36.08 7.58 9.56
CA GLU A 108 -36.66 8.77 8.90
C GLU A 108 -35.93 9.12 7.60
N ARG A 109 -34.59 8.96 7.58
CA ARG A 109 -33.78 9.14 6.38
C ARG A 109 -34.18 8.20 5.25
N GLY A 110 -34.49 6.94 5.57
CA GLY A 110 -34.97 5.97 4.59
C GLY A 110 -36.30 6.36 3.97
N MET A 111 -37.22 6.89 4.78
CA MET A 111 -38.51 7.42 4.31
C MET A 111 -38.31 8.62 3.36
N HIS A 112 -37.46 9.59 3.70
CA HIS A 112 -37.21 10.76 2.86
C HIS A 112 -36.60 10.41 1.49
N ILE A 113 -35.63 9.49 1.46
CA ILE A 113 -35.05 9.02 0.20
C ILE A 113 -36.10 8.32 -0.66
N HIS A 114 -36.98 7.53 -0.02
CA HIS A 114 -38.07 6.86 -0.73
C HIS A 114 -39.04 7.86 -1.36
N GLN A 115 -39.44 8.90 -0.63
CA GLN A 115 -40.36 9.91 -1.14
C GLN A 115 -39.77 10.63 -2.37
N ALA A 116 -38.51 11.07 -2.30
CA ALA A 116 -37.84 11.75 -3.40
C ALA A 116 -37.62 10.87 -4.65
N GLN A 117 -37.52 9.54 -4.52
CA GLN A 117 -37.25 8.65 -5.66
C GLN A 117 -38.48 8.04 -6.30
N LYS A 118 -39.59 7.95 -5.56
CA LYS A 118 -40.79 7.22 -6.00
C LYS A 118 -42.01 8.11 -6.20
N HIS A 119 -42.02 9.29 -5.58
CA HIS A 119 -43.19 10.16 -5.48
C HIS A 119 -42.94 11.59 -5.97
N GLU A 120 -41.70 11.90 -6.38
CA GLU A 120 -41.27 13.16 -7.00
C GLU A 120 -40.96 12.95 -8.49
#